data_AF-A0A1W6MGJ9-F1
#
_entry.id   AF-A0A1W6MGJ9-F1
#
_cell.length_a   1.000
_cell.length_b   1.000
_cell.length_c   1.000
_cell.angle_alpha   90.00
_cell.angle_beta   90.00
_cell.angle_gamma   90.00
#
_symmetry.space_group_name_H-M   'P 1'
#
loop_
_entity.id
_entity.type
_entity.pdbx_description
1 polymer ?
#
loop_
_entity_poly.entity_id
_entity_poly.type
_entity_poly.pdbx_seq_one_letter_code
_entity_poly.pdbx_strand_id
1 'polypeptide(L)'
;MKSTDFSCYQTLFNISSKPYLIYGRMIYAAYLWTSKLRVLMDSIIKKIGLIFGISGALFISLTYIYIWQQQDYLNGIFTVIVLLVPLILAFGAQIVSKVKLNGYISLKQGVTAFVICIGLIFLVDGITSYLIYVHIDPGAQDLIAQAQEARRQELIEQGIQTADYVEVDYSFKGYAIATATKFLMYTAVGMLMALILRKKRPIAQ
;
A
#
# COMPACT_ATOMS: atom_id res chain seq x y z
N MET A 1 -56.47 -30.77 -20.11
CA MET A 1 -55.33 -30.42 -20.98
C MET A 1 -54.37 -29.58 -20.15
N LYS A 2 -53.07 -29.82 -20.00
CA LYS A 2 -52.15 -30.87 -20.48
C LYS A 2 -50.99 -30.82 -19.46
N SER A 3 -50.73 -31.94 -18.77
CA SER A 3 -49.54 -32.15 -17.93
C SER A 3 -48.47 -32.82 -18.79
N THR A 4 -47.32 -32.19 -18.99
CA THR A 4 -46.10 -32.67 -19.67
C THR A 4 -45.17 -31.44 -19.67
N ASP A 5 -43.97 -31.40 -19.12
CA ASP A 5 -42.87 -32.35 -19.19
C ASP A 5 -41.89 -32.13 -18.01
N PHE A 6 -41.75 -33.13 -17.14
CA PHE A 6 -40.72 -33.17 -16.08
C PHE A 6 -39.74 -34.36 -16.27
N SER A 7 -39.66 -34.89 -17.50
CA SER A 7 -38.92 -36.13 -17.79
C SER A 7 -37.45 -35.90 -18.20
N CYS A 8 -37.03 -34.67 -18.52
CA CYS A 8 -35.71 -34.44 -19.12
C CYS A 8 -34.55 -34.31 -18.11
N TYR A 9 -34.82 -34.10 -16.82
CA TYR A 9 -33.75 -33.90 -15.82
C TYR A 9 -33.29 -35.16 -15.08
N GLN A 10 -34.04 -36.27 -15.13
CA GLN A 10 -33.67 -37.49 -14.39
C GLN A 10 -32.72 -38.42 -15.16
N THR A 11 -32.59 -38.27 -16.49
CA THR A 11 -31.75 -39.17 -17.30
C THR A 11 -30.26 -38.82 -17.30
N LEU A 12 -29.87 -37.66 -16.75
CA LEU A 12 -28.44 -37.27 -16.62
C LEU A 12 -27.76 -37.80 -15.34
N PHE A 13 -28.50 -38.45 -14.44
CA PHE A 13 -27.91 -39.03 -13.21
C PHE A 13 -27.68 -40.54 -13.27
N ASN A 14 -28.05 -41.22 -14.35
CA ASN A 14 -27.93 -42.69 -14.47
C ASN A 14 -27.00 -43.13 -15.61
N ILE A 15 -25.91 -42.40 -15.83
CA ILE A 15 -24.84 -42.80 -16.75
C ILE A 15 -23.52 -42.82 -15.99
N SER A 16 -22.98 -44.04 -15.91
CA SER A 16 -21.54 -44.32 -15.99
C SER A 16 -20.73 -44.24 -14.68
N SER A 17 -20.68 -45.40 -14.02
CA SER A 17 -19.67 -45.92 -13.09
C SER A 17 -18.24 -46.00 -13.65
N LYS A 18 -17.89 -45.17 -14.64
CA LYS A 18 -16.57 -45.24 -15.28
C LYS A 18 -15.55 -44.45 -14.46
N PRO A 19 -14.45 -45.08 -14.02
CA PRO A 19 -13.55 -44.53 -13.00
C PRO A 19 -12.93 -43.18 -13.40
N TYR A 20 -12.73 -42.92 -14.69
CA TYR A 20 -12.15 -41.67 -15.20
C TYR A 20 -13.03 -40.42 -14.98
N LEU A 21 -14.35 -40.56 -14.85
CA LEU A 21 -15.25 -39.44 -14.57
C LEU A 21 -15.19 -39.00 -13.09
N ILE A 22 -14.84 -39.94 -12.20
CA ILE A 22 -14.64 -39.68 -10.76
C ILE A 22 -13.36 -38.86 -10.55
N TYR A 23 -12.27 -39.21 -11.24
CA TYR A 23 -11.01 -38.44 -11.21
C TYR A 23 -11.19 -37.01 -11.71
N GLY A 24 -11.94 -36.81 -12.80
CA GLY A 24 -12.26 -35.47 -13.31
C GLY A 24 -13.00 -34.61 -12.28
N ARG A 25 -14.02 -35.17 -11.61
CA ARG A 25 -14.77 -34.43 -10.57
C ARG A 25 -13.93 -34.11 -9.33
N MET A 26 -13.02 -35.01 -8.93
CA MET A 26 -12.08 -34.73 -7.83
C MET A 26 -11.09 -33.61 -8.17
N ILE A 27 -10.53 -33.59 -9.38
CA ILE A 27 -9.59 -32.53 -9.82
C ILE A 27 -10.31 -31.18 -9.88
N TYR A 28 -11.52 -31.13 -10.43
CA TYR A 28 -12.32 -29.90 -10.48
C TYR A 28 -12.71 -29.41 -9.08
N ALA A 29 -13.11 -30.31 -8.17
CA ALA A 29 -13.41 -29.94 -6.79
C ALA A 29 -12.18 -29.38 -6.06
N ALA A 30 -11.00 -29.98 -6.25
CA ALA A 30 -9.74 -29.48 -5.72
C ALA A 30 -9.35 -28.10 -6.29
N TYR A 31 -9.56 -27.89 -7.60
CA TYR A 31 -9.31 -26.60 -8.24
C TYR A 31 -10.27 -25.52 -7.71
N LEU A 32 -11.56 -25.83 -7.61
CA LEU A 32 -12.57 -24.92 -7.07
C LEU A 32 -12.26 -24.56 -5.61
N TRP A 33 -11.87 -25.53 -4.79
CA TRP A 33 -11.53 -25.31 -3.39
C TRP A 33 -10.27 -24.44 -3.22
N THR A 34 -9.21 -24.70 -3.99
CA THR A 34 -7.98 -23.88 -3.97
C THR A 34 -8.19 -22.47 -4.52
N SER A 35 -9.13 -22.28 -5.45
CA SER A 35 -9.49 -20.94 -5.96
C SER A 35 -10.23 -20.12 -4.90
N LYS A 36 -11.19 -20.72 -4.18
CA LYS A 36 -11.96 -20.06 -3.12
C LYS A 36 -11.06 -19.63 -1.95
N LEU A 37 -10.08 -20.45 -1.59
CA LEU A 37 -9.08 -20.11 -0.58
C LEU A 37 -8.20 -18.93 -0.98
N ARG A 38 -7.79 -18.83 -2.25
CA ARG A 38 -7.02 -17.68 -2.76
C ARG A 38 -7.80 -16.38 -2.61
N VAL A 39 -9.06 -16.36 -3.03
CA VAL A 39 -9.92 -15.17 -2.94
C VAL A 39 -10.09 -14.70 -1.49
N LEU A 40 -10.31 -15.63 -0.55
CA LEU A 40 -10.43 -15.30 0.87
C LEU A 40 -9.13 -14.72 1.43
N MET A 41 -7.98 -15.33 1.14
CA MET A 41 -6.67 -14.83 1.61
C MET A 41 -6.36 -13.43 1.08
N ASP A 42 -6.63 -13.19 -0.20
CA ASP A 42 -6.38 -11.89 -0.81
C ASP A 42 -7.29 -10.79 -0.21
N SER A 43 -8.52 -11.15 0.19
CA SER A 43 -9.42 -10.22 0.87
C SER A 43 -8.90 -9.78 2.24
N ILE A 44 -8.29 -10.69 3.02
CA ILE A 44 -7.74 -10.40 4.35
C ILE A 44 -6.56 -9.43 4.23
N ILE A 45 -5.66 -9.70 3.29
CA ILE A 45 -4.46 -8.87 3.07
C ILE A 45 -4.85 -7.46 2.63
N LYS A 46 -5.79 -7.35 1.70
CA LYS A 46 -6.30 -6.05 1.24
C LYS A 46 -6.90 -5.26 2.40
N LYS A 47 -7.70 -5.90 3.26
CA LYS A 47 -8.27 -5.25 4.45
C LYS A 47 -7.19 -4.75 5.41
N ILE A 48 -6.16 -5.55 5.70
CA ILE A 48 -5.06 -5.14 6.57
C ILE A 48 -4.30 -3.95 5.97
N GLY A 49 -3.95 -4.03 4.69
CA GLY A 49 -3.30 -2.93 3.97
C GLY A 49 -4.13 -1.64 4.00
N LEU A 50 -5.45 -1.74 3.80
CA LEU A 50 -6.38 -0.62 3.89
C LEU A 50 -6.43 0.00 5.28
N ILE A 51 -6.55 -0.82 6.35
CA ILE A 51 -6.63 -0.31 7.73
C ILE A 51 -5.36 0.46 8.10
N PHE A 52 -4.19 -0.13 7.85
CA PHE A 52 -2.90 0.53 8.12
C PHE A 52 -2.69 1.76 7.23
N GLY A 53 -3.13 1.69 5.97
CA GLY A 53 -3.06 2.80 5.03
C GLY A 53 -3.90 3.99 5.47
N ILE A 54 -5.16 3.76 5.87
CA ILE A 54 -6.06 4.81 6.38
C ILE A 54 -5.50 5.40 7.69
N SER A 55 -5.05 4.57 8.64
CA SER A 55 -4.48 5.07 9.88
C SER A 55 -3.23 5.92 9.64
N GLY A 56 -2.35 5.49 8.72
CA GLY A 56 -1.16 6.24 8.35
C GLY A 56 -1.49 7.54 7.62
N ALA A 57 -2.46 7.51 6.71
CA ALA A 57 -2.91 8.68 5.96
C ALA A 57 -3.48 9.77 6.88
N LEU A 58 -4.29 9.37 7.87
CA LEU A 58 -4.82 10.27 8.89
C LEU A 58 -3.68 10.86 9.73
N PHE A 59 -2.74 10.02 10.19
CA PHE A 59 -1.61 10.48 10.99
C PHE A 59 -0.72 11.49 10.24
N ILE A 60 -0.39 11.19 8.98
CA ILE A 60 0.41 12.10 8.13
C ILE A 60 -0.34 13.40 7.88
N SER A 61 -1.64 13.34 7.58
CA SER A 61 -2.44 14.55 7.35
C SER A 61 -2.46 15.46 8.59
N LEU A 62 -2.67 14.89 9.77
CA LEU A 62 -2.65 15.63 11.03
C LEU A 62 -1.27 16.24 11.30
N THR A 63 -0.20 15.53 10.95
CA THR A 63 1.17 16.03 11.07
C THR A 63 1.39 17.25 10.17
N TYR A 64 0.96 17.22 8.91
CA TYR A 64 1.04 18.38 8.01
C TYR A 64 0.22 19.58 8.49
N ILE A 65 -1.00 19.33 8.97
CA ILE A 65 -1.85 20.38 9.55
C ILE A 65 -1.16 21.02 10.76
N TYR A 66 -0.54 20.21 11.62
CA TYR A 66 0.21 20.71 12.78
C TYR A 66 1.41 21.57 12.37
N ILE A 67 2.23 21.10 11.42
CA ILE A 67 3.39 21.84 10.90
C ILE A 67 2.94 23.20 10.35
N TRP A 68 1.87 23.20 9.55
CA TRP A 68 1.31 24.43 8.97
C TRP A 68 0.82 25.41 10.04
N GLN A 69 0.07 24.94 11.05
CA GLN A 69 -0.43 25.80 12.12
C GLN A 69 0.68 26.43 12.97
N GLN A 70 1.77 25.70 13.21
CA GLN A 70 2.91 26.19 13.99
C GLN A 70 3.97 26.90 13.12
N GLN A 71 3.80 26.91 11.79
CA GLN A 71 4.78 27.41 10.82
C GLN A 71 6.18 26.77 10.98
N ASP A 72 6.24 25.54 11.49
CA ASP A 72 7.48 24.86 11.88
C ASP A 72 8.02 23.94 10.76
N TYR A 73 8.19 24.52 9.56
CA TYR A 73 8.54 23.77 8.35
C TYR A 73 9.96 23.18 8.37
N LEU A 74 10.86 23.77 9.16
CA LEU A 74 12.26 23.39 9.24
C LEU A 74 12.58 22.43 10.38
N ASN A 75 11.63 22.01 11.18
CA ASN A 75 11.94 21.09 12.25
C ASN A 75 12.25 19.69 11.70
N GLY A 76 13.51 19.28 11.90
CA GLY A 76 14.04 18.02 11.40
C GLY A 76 13.30 16.80 11.95
N ILE A 77 12.71 16.91 13.15
CA ILE A 77 11.93 15.83 13.76
C ILE A 77 10.71 15.52 12.90
N PHE A 78 9.96 16.55 12.46
CA PHE A 78 8.79 16.34 11.61
C PHE A 78 9.17 15.77 10.24
N THR A 79 10.29 16.20 9.68
CA THR A 79 10.83 15.62 8.43
C THR A 79 11.11 14.12 8.60
N VAL A 80 11.74 13.73 9.69
CA VAL A 80 12.03 12.31 10.01
C VAL A 80 10.74 11.53 10.25
N ILE A 81 9.76 12.10 10.94
CA ILE A 81 8.46 11.47 11.19
C ILE A 81 7.72 11.20 9.88
N VAL A 82 7.61 12.20 9.00
CA VAL A 82 6.94 12.07 7.70
C VAL A 82 7.64 11.04 6.81
N LEU A 83 8.96 10.89 6.94
CA LEU A 83 9.74 9.89 6.20
C LEU A 83 9.56 8.46 6.76
N LEU A 84 9.68 8.28 8.08
CA LEU A 84 9.78 6.95 8.70
C LEU A 84 8.43 6.32 9.05
N VAL A 85 7.44 7.11 9.48
CA VAL A 85 6.14 6.56 9.91
C VAL A 85 5.44 5.77 8.80
N PRO A 86 5.36 6.27 7.54
CA PRO A 86 4.76 5.49 6.46
C PRO A 86 5.45 4.15 6.23
N LEU A 87 6.78 4.11 6.37
CA LEU A 87 7.57 2.89 6.21
C LEU A 87 7.29 1.88 7.32
N ILE A 88 7.29 2.32 8.57
CA ILE A 88 7.01 1.49 9.75
C ILE A 88 5.61 0.88 9.64
N LEU A 89 4.59 1.69 9.27
CA LEU A 89 3.23 1.21 9.11
C LEU A 89 3.08 0.23 7.94
N ALA A 90 3.77 0.49 6.82
CA ALA A 90 3.74 -0.40 5.66
C ALA A 90 4.42 -1.76 5.96
N PHE A 91 5.54 -1.77 6.68
CA PHE A 91 6.13 -3.01 7.19
C PHE A 91 5.25 -3.71 8.22
N GLY A 92 4.63 -2.94 9.12
CA GLY A 92 3.62 -3.43 10.07
C GLY A 92 2.48 -4.17 9.35
N ALA A 93 1.96 -3.61 8.25
CA ALA A 93 0.93 -4.24 7.45
C ALA A 93 1.38 -5.61 6.87
N GLN A 94 2.63 -5.72 6.42
CA GLN A 94 3.20 -7.00 5.94
C GLN A 94 3.33 -8.03 7.05
N ILE A 95 3.85 -7.62 8.22
CA ILE A 95 4.07 -8.48 9.38
C ILE A 95 2.72 -8.99 9.92
N VAL A 96 1.76 -8.09 10.10
CA VAL A 96 0.41 -8.44 10.57
C VAL A 96 -0.30 -9.35 9.56
N SER A 97 -0.14 -9.09 8.25
CA SER A 97 -0.66 -9.98 7.21
C SER A 97 -0.07 -11.39 7.32
N LYS A 98 1.24 -11.51 7.60
CA LYS A 98 1.89 -12.81 7.81
C LYS A 98 1.34 -13.52 9.05
N VAL A 99 1.16 -12.80 10.15
CA VAL A 99 0.59 -13.36 11.40
C VAL A 99 -0.84 -13.86 11.17
N LYS A 100 -1.69 -13.07 10.48
CA LYS A 100 -3.07 -13.44 10.17
C LYS A 100 -3.21 -14.61 9.20
N LEU A 101 -2.15 -14.93 8.46
CA LEU A 101 -2.07 -16.09 7.56
C LEU A 101 -1.30 -17.27 8.18
N ASN A 102 -1.29 -17.36 9.51
CA ASN A 102 -0.63 -18.43 10.29
C ASN A 102 0.88 -18.53 10.02
N GLY A 103 1.54 -17.39 9.80
CA GLY A 103 2.98 -17.32 9.55
C GLY A 103 3.39 -17.57 8.10
N TYR A 104 2.44 -17.83 7.20
CA TYR A 104 2.69 -18.12 5.79
C TYR A 104 2.21 -16.98 4.91
N ILE A 105 3.14 -16.33 4.21
CA ILE A 105 2.84 -15.26 3.26
C ILE A 105 3.63 -15.47 1.98
N SER A 106 2.94 -15.36 0.85
CA SER A 106 3.59 -15.35 -0.46
C SER A 106 4.16 -13.96 -0.77
N LEU A 107 5.15 -13.88 -1.66
CA LEU A 107 5.75 -12.61 -2.06
C LEU A 107 4.69 -11.62 -2.58
N LYS A 108 3.82 -12.09 -3.50
CA LYS A 108 2.75 -11.29 -4.07
C LYS A 108 1.85 -10.70 -2.98
N GLN A 109 1.53 -11.48 -1.97
CA GLN A 109 0.67 -11.07 -0.86
C GLN A 109 1.36 -10.03 0.05
N GLY A 110 2.64 -10.24 0.38
CA GLY A 110 3.42 -9.27 1.15
C GLY A 110 3.59 -7.95 0.42
N VAL A 111 3.85 -7.98 -0.90
CA VAL A 111 3.95 -6.77 -1.72
C VAL A 111 2.60 -6.06 -1.81
N THR A 112 1.51 -6.78 -2.05
CA THR A 112 0.15 -6.19 -2.11
C THR A 112 -0.23 -5.49 -0.80
N ALA A 113 0.05 -6.10 0.36
CA ALA A 113 -0.23 -5.48 1.66
C ALA A 113 0.49 -4.12 1.80
N PHE A 114 1.78 -4.11 1.43
CA PHE A 114 2.63 -2.93 1.50
C PHE A 114 2.17 -1.84 0.53
N VAL A 115 1.98 -2.21 -0.73
CA VAL A 115 1.59 -1.29 -1.82
C VAL A 115 0.27 -0.60 -1.52
N ILE A 116 -0.74 -1.33 -1.01
CA ILE A 116 -2.02 -0.73 -0.64
C ILE A 116 -1.84 0.27 0.51
N CYS A 117 -1.07 -0.12 1.53
CA CYS A 117 -0.82 0.73 2.69
C CYS A 117 -0.08 2.02 2.29
N ILE A 118 1.10 1.89 1.66
CA ILE A 118 1.95 3.02 1.31
C ILE A 118 1.32 3.91 0.23
N GLY A 119 0.58 3.30 -0.72
CA GLY A 119 -0.12 4.03 -1.78
C GLY A 119 -1.19 4.95 -1.21
N LEU A 120 -1.97 4.49 -0.23
CA LEU A 120 -2.95 5.35 0.45
C LEU A 120 -2.30 6.48 1.23
N ILE A 121 -1.24 6.18 1.98
CA ILE A 121 -0.54 7.19 2.77
C ILE A 121 0.00 8.29 1.86
N PHE A 122 0.69 7.94 0.77
CA PHE A 122 1.28 8.93 -0.11
C PHE A 122 0.30 9.65 -1.03
N LEU A 123 -0.81 9.01 -1.38
CA LEU A 123 -1.89 9.69 -2.09
C LEU A 123 -2.46 10.81 -1.21
N VAL A 124 -2.70 10.53 0.06
CA VAL A 124 -3.20 11.53 1.00
C VAL A 124 -2.12 12.57 1.37
N ASP A 125 -0.85 12.15 1.54
CA ASP A 125 0.31 13.06 1.68
C ASP A 125 0.33 14.14 0.59
N GLY A 126 0.23 13.70 -0.67
CA GLY A 126 0.23 14.60 -1.83
C GLY A 126 -0.99 15.52 -1.86
N ILE A 127 -2.19 14.98 -1.62
CA ILE A 127 -3.43 15.78 -1.60
C ILE A 127 -3.40 16.81 -0.47
N THR A 128 -3.05 16.40 0.76
CA THR A 128 -3.02 17.29 1.93
C THR A 128 -1.98 18.40 1.73
N SER A 129 -0.77 18.05 1.27
CA SER A 129 0.27 19.04 0.99
C SER A 129 -0.16 20.02 -0.10
N TYR A 130 -0.76 19.52 -1.19
CA TYR A 130 -1.26 20.37 -2.28
C TYR A 130 -2.37 21.30 -1.82
N LEU A 131 -3.33 20.81 -1.03
CA LEU A 131 -4.42 21.64 -0.51
C LEU A 131 -3.89 22.75 0.41
N ILE A 132 -2.99 22.42 1.33
CA ILE A 132 -2.42 23.40 2.26
C ILE A 132 -1.65 24.47 1.48
N TYR A 133 -0.64 24.06 0.71
CA TYR A 133 0.32 25.02 0.14
C TYR A 133 -0.18 25.70 -1.13
N VAL A 134 -1.16 25.16 -1.86
CA VAL A 134 -1.64 25.78 -3.11
C VAL A 134 -3.00 26.45 -2.96
N HIS A 135 -3.88 25.94 -2.10
CA HIS A 135 -5.26 26.43 -2.01
C HIS A 135 -5.56 27.20 -0.72
N ILE A 136 -5.04 26.74 0.42
CA ILE A 136 -5.36 27.31 1.73
C ILE A 136 -4.41 28.46 2.07
N ASP A 137 -3.10 28.24 1.92
CA ASP A 137 -2.07 29.22 2.27
C ASP A 137 -0.93 29.21 1.24
N PRO A 138 -1.12 29.88 0.09
CA PRO A 138 -0.08 30.03 -0.93
C PRO A 138 1.16 30.79 -0.43
N GLY A 139 0.99 31.68 0.57
CA GLY A 139 2.10 32.46 1.13
C GLY A 139 3.13 31.59 1.87
N ALA A 140 2.73 30.41 2.33
CA ALA A 140 3.64 29.45 2.93
C ALA A 140 4.72 28.93 1.95
N GLN A 141 4.49 29.00 0.63
CA GLN A 141 5.48 28.58 -0.38
C GLN A 141 6.75 29.43 -0.28
N ASP A 142 6.59 30.76 -0.23
CA ASP A 142 7.70 31.70 -0.13
C ASP A 142 8.44 31.55 1.20
N LEU A 143 7.71 31.32 2.29
CA LEU A 143 8.28 31.08 3.61
C LEU A 143 9.15 29.81 3.61
N ILE A 144 8.67 28.72 3.00
CA ILE A 144 9.42 27.47 2.90
C ILE A 144 10.67 27.66 2.03
N ALA A 145 10.56 28.36 0.89
CA ALA A 145 11.70 28.63 0.01
C ALA A 145 12.79 29.43 0.73
N GLN A 146 12.43 30.54 1.39
CA GLN A 146 13.35 31.36 2.17
C GLN A 146 13.98 30.57 3.33
N ALA A 147 13.18 29.76 4.02
CA ALA A 147 13.65 28.94 5.14
C ALA A 147 14.64 27.86 4.67
N GLN A 148 14.39 27.24 3.51
CA GLN A 148 15.31 26.28 2.91
C GLN A 148 16.62 26.92 2.46
N GLU A 149 16.56 28.13 1.90
CA GLU A 149 17.74 28.88 1.50
C GLU A 149 18.58 29.30 2.70
N ALA A 150 17.96 29.83 3.76
CA ALA A 150 18.65 30.20 5.00
C ALA A 150 19.37 29.00 5.63
N ARG A 151 18.70 27.84 5.72
CA ARG A 151 19.32 26.62 6.24
C ARG A 151 20.46 26.11 5.35
N ARG A 152 20.33 26.24 4.04
CA ARG A 152 21.42 25.88 3.11
C ARG A 152 22.64 26.75 3.36
N GLN A 153 22.47 28.07 3.48
CA GLN A 153 23.57 28.99 3.76
C GLN A 153 24.28 28.60 5.07
N GLU A 154 23.51 28.30 6.13
CA GLU A 154 24.05 27.79 7.40
C GLU A 154 24.89 26.52 7.22
N LEU A 155 24.42 25.54 6.44
CA LEU A 155 25.16 24.30 6.19
C LEU A 155 26.45 24.55 5.38
N ILE A 156 26.42 25.46 4.42
CA ILE A 156 27.61 25.86 3.65
C ILE A 156 28.62 26.56 4.56
N GLU A 157 28.18 27.45 5.44
CA GLU A 157 29.01 28.10 6.46
C GLU A 157 29.64 27.07 7.42
N GLN A 158 28.94 25.97 7.70
CA GLN A 158 29.45 24.82 8.45
C GLN A 158 30.39 23.90 7.63
N GLY A 159 30.70 24.25 6.38
CA GLY A 159 31.58 23.49 5.50
C GLY A 159 30.95 22.22 4.92
N ILE A 160 29.63 22.06 5.03
CA ILE A 160 28.90 20.93 4.47
C ILE A 160 28.54 21.27 3.02
N GLN A 161 29.09 20.52 2.05
CA GLN A 161 28.68 20.65 0.66
C GLN A 161 27.20 20.23 0.53
N THR A 162 26.37 21.17 0.10
CA THR A 162 24.95 20.92 -0.16
C THR A 162 24.72 20.79 -1.66
N ALA A 163 23.84 19.88 -2.07
CA ALA A 163 23.43 19.76 -3.47
C ALA A 163 22.66 21.01 -3.92
N ASP A 164 22.68 21.32 -5.22
CA ASP A 164 22.00 22.48 -5.80
C ASP A 164 20.51 22.56 -5.42
N TYR A 165 20.00 23.80 -5.32
CA TYR A 165 18.60 24.03 -4.96
C TYR A 165 17.72 23.58 -6.12
N VAL A 166 16.92 22.55 -5.86
CA VAL A 166 15.84 22.16 -6.75
C VAL A 166 14.62 22.91 -6.29
N GLU A 167 14.22 23.91 -7.08
CA GLU A 167 12.99 24.66 -6.86
C GLU A 167 11.80 23.69 -6.81
N VAL A 168 10.93 23.89 -5.82
CA VAL A 168 9.77 23.02 -5.62
C VAL A 168 8.70 23.40 -6.64
N ASP A 169 8.37 22.46 -7.53
CA ASP A 169 7.25 22.63 -8.47
C ASP A 169 5.91 22.47 -7.73
N TYR A 170 5.30 23.61 -7.37
CA TYR A 170 3.99 23.67 -6.70
C TYR A 170 2.81 23.43 -7.65
N SER A 171 3.03 23.09 -8.92
CA SER A 171 1.95 22.68 -9.81
C SER A 171 1.36 21.33 -9.39
N PHE A 172 0.10 21.09 -9.79
CA PHE A 172 -0.52 19.77 -9.61
C PHE A 172 0.33 18.63 -10.20
N LYS A 173 0.99 18.89 -11.34
CA LYS A 173 1.89 17.92 -11.98
C LYS A 173 3.13 17.66 -11.13
N GLY A 174 3.72 18.70 -10.55
CA GLY A 174 4.86 18.59 -9.62
C GLY A 174 4.52 17.68 -8.44
N TYR A 175 3.39 17.94 -7.77
CA TYR A 175 2.91 17.08 -6.67
C TYR A 175 2.63 15.64 -7.11
N ALA A 176 1.98 15.43 -8.25
CA ALA A 176 1.70 14.09 -8.76
C ALA A 176 3.01 13.30 -9.03
N ILE A 177 4.00 13.95 -9.64
CA ILE A 177 5.32 13.36 -9.90
C ILE A 177 6.06 13.07 -8.58
N ALA A 178 6.04 14.00 -7.63
CA ALA A 178 6.67 13.83 -6.33
C ALA A 178 6.05 12.65 -5.56
N THR A 179 4.72 12.58 -5.48
CA THR A 179 3.99 11.47 -4.86
C THR A 179 4.29 10.14 -5.55
N ALA A 180 4.28 10.09 -6.89
CA ALA A 180 4.59 8.88 -7.64
C ALA A 180 6.04 8.43 -7.42
N THR A 181 6.99 9.37 -7.36
CA THR A 181 8.41 9.08 -7.13
C THR A 181 8.63 8.53 -5.73
N LYS A 182 8.07 9.17 -4.69
CA LYS A 182 8.09 8.65 -3.31
C LYS A 182 7.50 7.25 -3.24
N PHE A 183 6.33 7.06 -3.84
CA PHE A 183 5.66 5.75 -3.88
C PHE A 183 6.51 4.67 -4.54
N LEU A 184 7.13 4.96 -5.68
CA LEU A 184 7.99 4.02 -6.39
C LEU A 184 9.23 3.64 -5.57
N MET A 185 9.91 4.63 -4.99
CA MET A 185 11.10 4.42 -4.15
C MET A 185 10.79 3.55 -2.94
N TYR A 186 9.70 3.83 -2.22
CA TYR A 186 9.32 3.05 -1.04
C TYR A 186 8.84 1.65 -1.41
N THR A 187 8.17 1.49 -2.56
CA THR A 187 7.74 0.17 -3.04
C THR A 187 8.93 -0.74 -3.31
N ALA A 188 10.04 -0.21 -3.82
CA ALA A 188 11.27 -0.98 -3.99
C ALA A 188 11.78 -1.56 -2.66
N VAL A 189 11.82 -0.73 -1.61
CA VAL A 189 12.21 -1.16 -0.26
C VAL A 189 11.20 -2.18 0.31
N GLY A 190 9.90 -1.94 0.12
CA GLY A 190 8.84 -2.86 0.54
C GLY A 190 8.89 -4.23 -0.12
N MET A 191 9.35 -4.31 -1.37
CA MET A 191 9.59 -5.58 -2.06
C MET A 191 10.73 -6.38 -1.43
N LEU A 192 11.82 -5.72 -1.03
CA LEU A 192 12.92 -6.37 -0.31
C LEU A 192 12.44 -6.96 1.01
N MET A 193 11.63 -6.21 1.76
CA MET A 193 11.05 -6.71 3.01
C MET A 193 10.09 -7.89 2.79
N ALA A 194 9.27 -7.84 1.73
CA ALA A 194 8.38 -8.94 1.37
C ALA A 194 9.15 -10.23 1.02
N LEU A 195 10.34 -10.11 0.41
CA LEU A 195 11.22 -11.25 0.12
C LEU A 195 11.74 -11.88 1.40
N ILE A 196 12.17 -11.07 2.38
CA ILE A 196 12.64 -11.53 3.69
C ILE A 196 11.51 -12.24 4.46
N LEU A 197 10.29 -11.70 4.42
CA LEU A 197 9.15 -12.25 5.15
C LEU A 197 8.55 -13.52 4.52
N ARG A 198 8.85 -13.81 3.25
CA ARG A 198 8.27 -14.90 2.47
C ARG A 198 8.49 -16.27 3.15
N LYS A 199 7.39 -17.00 3.40
CA LYS A 199 7.44 -18.39 3.90
C LYS A 199 6.44 -19.27 3.13
N LYS A 200 6.92 -20.38 2.56
CA LYS A 200 6.07 -21.37 1.87
C LYS A 200 5.36 -22.25 2.89
N ARG A 201 4.10 -22.62 2.61
CA ARG A 201 3.38 -23.64 3.40
C ARG A 201 4.02 -25.01 3.16
N PRO A 202 4.20 -25.85 4.20
CA PRO A 202 4.55 -27.24 3.98
C PRO A 202 3.41 -27.90 3.21
N ILE A 203 3.74 -28.53 2.09
CA ILE A 203 2.81 -29.42 1.41
C ILE A 203 2.78 -30.65 2.31
N ALA A 204 1.61 -30.98 2.88
CA ALA A 204 1.46 -32.21 3.65
C ALA A 204 1.93 -33.39 2.77
N GLN A 205 2.99 -34.05 3.21
CA GLN A 205 3.47 -35.32 2.63
C GLN A 205 2.56 -36.45 3.10
#